data_AF-A0A257I317-F1
#
_entry.id   AF-A0A257I317-F1
#
_cell.length_a   1.000
_cell.length_b   1.000
_cell.length_c   1.000
_cell.angle_alpha   90.00
_cell.angle_beta   90.00
_cell.angle_gamma   90.00
#
_symmetry.space_group_name_H-M   'P 1'
#
loop_
_entity.id
_entity.type
_entity.pdbx_description
1 polymer ?
#
loop_
_entity_poly.entity_id
_entity_poly.type
_entity_poly.pdbx_seq_one_letter_code
_entity_poly.pdbx_strand_id
1 'polypeptide(L)'
;MIMELVEFVKYKRRYYGHKQQDLADMSGVGLHFIRNMEQGKKSLQLDKVNQVLAVYKAEMAPIAIHLNQGRTTKGLPKKFKDLHRW
;
A
#
# COMPACT_ATOMS: atom_id res chain seq x y z
N MET A 1 -7.44 9.64 -7.11
CA MET A 1 -6.41 8.76 -7.72
C MET A 1 -5.99 7.76 -6.66
N ILE A 2 -6.00 6.47 -6.99
CA ILE A 2 -5.49 5.42 -6.11
C ILE A 2 -3.98 5.39 -6.29
N MET A 3 -3.25 5.31 -5.18
CA MET A 3 -1.80 5.18 -5.17
C MET A 3 -1.43 3.72 -4.91
N GLU A 4 -0.47 3.22 -5.68
CA GLU A 4 0.09 1.89 -5.46
C GLU A 4 0.97 1.86 -4.20
N LEU A 5 1.13 0.67 -3.60
CA LEU A 5 1.86 0.49 -2.33
C LEU A 5 3.26 1.09 -2.36
N VAL A 6 4.04 0.83 -3.41
CA VAL A 6 5.42 1.29 -3.55
C VAL A 6 5.49 2.81 -3.64
N GLU A 7 4.56 3.41 -4.39
CA GLU A 7 4.48 4.86 -4.55
C GLU A 7 4.12 5.53 -3.23
N PHE A 8 3.12 4.97 -2.53
CA PHE A 8 2.71 5.45 -1.22
C PHE A 8 3.87 5.46 -0.22
N VAL A 9 4.59 4.34 -0.09
CA VAL A 9 5.71 4.22 0.86
C VAL A 9 6.84 5.19 0.51
N LYS A 10 7.25 5.25 -0.77
CA LYS A 10 8.31 6.20 -1.20
C LYS A 10 7.90 7.65 -0.99
N TYR A 11 6.65 7.99 -1.30
CA TYR A 11 6.11 9.33 -1.10
C TYR A 11 6.15 9.73 0.37
N LYS A 12 5.56 8.91 1.25
CA LYS A 12 5.55 9.16 2.70
C LYS A 12 6.95 9.25 3.28
N ARG A 13 7.85 8.33 2.91
CA ARG A 13 9.23 8.33 3.37
C ARG A 13 9.95 9.63 3.01
N ARG A 14 9.80 10.10 1.76
CA ARG A 14 10.38 11.39 1.31
C ARG A 14 9.73 12.58 1.99
N TYR A 15 8.41 12.55 2.16
CA TYR A 15 7.64 13.63 2.80
C TYR A 15 8.09 13.88 4.25
N TYR A 16 8.37 12.81 5.01
CA TYR A 16 8.88 12.92 6.39
C TYR A 16 10.42 12.98 6.49
N GLY A 17 11.14 12.93 5.36
CA GLY A 17 12.61 12.98 5.36
C GLY A 17 13.30 11.73 5.92
N HIS A 18 12.59 10.62 6.06
CA HIS A 18 13.14 9.38 6.62
C HIS A 18 14.10 8.70 5.61
N LYS A 19 15.24 8.22 6.09
CA LYS A 19 16.07 7.26 5.35
C LYS A 19 15.40 5.90 5.36
N GLN A 20 15.87 5.00 4.48
CA GLN A 20 15.37 3.61 4.49
C GLN A 20 15.69 2.90 5.81
N GLN A 21 16.82 3.24 6.43
CA GLN A 21 17.21 2.73 7.75
C GLN A 21 16.23 3.19 8.83
N ASP A 22 15.93 4.49 8.90
CA ASP A 22 14.97 5.04 9.86
C ASP A 22 13.61 4.34 9.76
N LEU A 23 13.10 4.13 8.54
CA LEU A 23 11.83 3.42 8.35
C LEU A 23 11.90 1.95 8.79
N ALA A 24 13.03 1.27 8.55
CA ALA A 24 13.25 -0.09 9.01
C ALA A 24 13.21 -0.17 10.55
N ASP A 25 13.93 0.74 11.21
CA ASP A 25 14.04 0.81 12.67
C ASP A 25 12.68 1.16 13.31
N MET A 26 11.95 2.14 12.75
CA MET A 26 10.62 2.53 13.23
C MET A 26 9.56 1.44 13.08
N SER A 27 9.64 0.64 12.01
CA SER A 27 8.65 -0.43 11.74
C SER A 27 9.03 -1.77 12.35
N GLY A 28 10.24 -1.91 12.91
CA GLY A 28 10.74 -3.17 13.46
C GLY A 28 10.98 -4.25 12.39
N VAL A 29 11.23 -3.86 11.14
CA VAL A 29 11.54 -4.78 10.03
C VAL A 29 12.98 -4.59 9.57
N GLY A 30 13.57 -5.61 8.94
CA GLY A 30 14.93 -5.49 8.41
C GLY A 30 15.04 -4.52 7.23
N LEU A 31 16.15 -3.79 7.11
CA LEU A 31 16.42 -2.87 5.99
C LEU A 31 16.24 -3.52 4.60
N HIS A 32 16.60 -4.80 4.47
CA HIS A 32 16.40 -5.54 3.22
C HIS A 32 14.92 -5.65 2.83
N PHE A 33 14.01 -5.74 3.82
CA PHE A 33 12.58 -5.73 3.57
C PHE A 33 12.11 -4.39 2.99
N ILE A 34 12.51 -3.26 3.58
CA ILE A 34 12.19 -1.92 3.07
C ILE A 34 12.72 -1.74 1.64
N ARG A 35 13.95 -2.17 1.36
CA ARG A 35 14.53 -2.10 0.02
C ARG A 35 13.74 -2.93 -0.99
N ASN A 36 13.46 -4.19 -0.68
CA ASN A 36 12.65 -5.06 -1.53
C ASN A 36 11.25 -4.47 -1.79
N MET A 37 10.63 -3.91 -0.75
CA MET A 37 9.33 -3.27 -0.85
C MET A 37 9.38 -2.05 -1.77
N GLU A 38 10.32 -1.12 -1.55
CA GLU A 38 10.49 0.06 -2.40
C GLU A 38 10.94 -0.28 -3.84
N GLN A 39 11.60 -1.42 -4.05
CA GLN A 39 11.97 -1.92 -5.37
C GLN A 39 10.81 -2.65 -6.08
N GLY A 40 9.68 -2.88 -5.41
CA GLY A 40 8.53 -3.55 -6.01
C GLY A 40 8.75 -5.05 -6.17
N LYS A 41 9.40 -5.71 -5.20
CA LYS A 41 9.52 -7.17 -5.17
C LYS A 41 8.14 -7.81 -5.38
N LYS A 42 8.07 -8.81 -6.26
CA LYS A 42 6.81 -9.49 -6.66
C LYS A 42 6.00 -10.03 -5.49
N SER A 43 6.65 -10.43 -4.40
CA SER A 43 6.00 -10.94 -3.20
C SER A 43 6.61 -10.34 -1.93
N LEU A 44 5.75 -9.99 -1.00
CA LEU A 44 6.06 -9.48 0.34
C LEU A 44 5.12 -10.15 1.35
N GLN A 45 5.57 -10.30 2.60
CA GLN A 45 4.71 -10.83 3.66
C GLN A 45 3.80 -9.70 4.17
N LEU A 46 2.48 -9.94 4.19
CA LEU A 46 1.46 -8.92 4.44
C LEU A 46 1.55 -8.33 5.86
N ASP A 47 1.88 -9.15 6.86
CA ASP A 47 2.13 -8.72 8.23
C ASP A 47 3.23 -7.65 8.30
N LYS A 48 4.33 -7.88 7.58
CA LYS A 48 5.46 -6.95 7.49
C LYS A 48 5.13 -5.71 6.68
N VAL A 49 4.33 -5.85 5.63
CA VAL A 49 3.79 -4.68 4.91
C VAL A 49 2.98 -3.80 5.86
N ASN A 50 2.07 -4.39 6.65
CA ASN A 50 1.26 -3.63 7.60
C ASN A 50 2.08 -3.02 8.74
N GLN A 51 3.16 -3.67 9.21
CA GLN A 51 4.11 -3.05 10.16
C GLN A 51 4.73 -1.77 9.60
N VAL A 52 5.12 -1.78 8.32
CA VAL A 52 5.67 -0.58 7.64
C VAL A 52 4.61 0.49 7.45
N LEU A 53 3.40 0.13 7.04
CA LEU A 53 2.30 1.08 6.82
C LEU A 53 1.81 1.72 8.14
N ALA A 54 1.84 0.99 9.24
CA ALA A 54 1.44 1.49 10.57
C ALA A 54 2.26 2.70 11.03
N VAL A 55 3.54 2.80 10.61
CA VAL A 55 4.39 3.99 10.84
C VAL A 55 3.74 5.27 10.30
N TYR A 56 2.96 5.14 9.22
CA TYR A 56 2.24 6.23 8.57
C TYR A 56 0.72 6.20 8.82
N LYS A 57 0.29 5.49 9.88
CA LYS A 57 -1.14 5.31 10.25
C LYS A 57 -1.99 4.78 9.08
N ALA A 58 -1.44 3.80 8.36
CA ALA A 58 -2.08 3.15 7.23
C ALA A 58 -2.03 1.62 7.35
N GLU A 59 -2.85 0.93 6.57
CA GLU A 59 -2.89 -0.53 6.47
C GLU A 59 -3.30 -0.95 5.05
N MET A 60 -3.01 -2.20 4.69
CA MET A 60 -3.49 -2.79 3.44
C MET A 60 -4.98 -3.08 3.53
N ALA A 61 -5.72 -2.64 2.51
CA ALA A 61 -7.14 -2.94 2.34
C ALA A 61 -7.41 -3.57 0.98
N PRO A 62 -8.43 -4.43 0.86
CA PRO A 62 -8.87 -4.92 -0.44
C PRO A 62 -9.42 -3.75 -1.26
N ILE A 63 -8.91 -3.61 -2.49
CA ILE A 63 -9.49 -2.71 -3.49
C ILE A 63 -10.02 -3.52 -4.65
N ALA A 64 -11.18 -3.12 -5.17
CA ALA A 64 -11.71 -3.79 -6.33
C ALA A 64 -10.80 -3.57 -7.55
N ILE A 65 -10.44 -4.65 -8.23
CA ILE A 65 -9.44 -4.67 -9.32
C ILE A 65 -9.71 -3.61 -10.41
N HIS A 66 -10.98 -3.29 -10.66
CA HIS A 66 -11.38 -2.32 -11.68
C HIS A 66 -11.09 -0.86 -11.28
N LEU A 67 -10.94 -0.57 -9.99
CA LEU A 67 -10.60 0.77 -9.50
C LEU A 67 -9.11 1.09 -9.67
N ASN A 68 -8.27 0.07 -9.83
CA ASN A 68 -6.82 0.23 -9.77
C ASN A 68 -6.19 0.86 -11.03
N GLN A 69 -6.98 1.09 -12.09
CA GLN A 69 -6.60 1.88 -13.29
C GLN A 69 -7.76 1.85 -14.29
N GLY A 70 -8.38 3.01 -14.58
CA GLY A 70 -9.10 3.32 -15.84
C GLY A 70 -10.21 2.37 -16.37
N ARG A 71 -10.52 1.27 -15.68
CA ARG A 71 -11.47 0.25 -16.11
C ARG A 71 -12.81 0.56 -15.45
N THR A 72 -13.64 1.26 -16.23
CA THR A 72 -14.99 1.71 -15.87
C THR A 72 -15.76 0.71 -15.01
N THR A 73 -16.64 1.22 -14.14
CA THR A 73 -17.57 0.44 -13.31
C THR A 73 -18.56 -0.43 -14.11
N LYS A 74 -18.49 -0.41 -15.45
CA LYS A 74 -19.34 -1.21 -16.34
C LYS A 74 -19.24 -2.71 -16.07
N GLY A 75 -18.11 -3.20 -15.58
CA GLY A 75 -17.86 -4.63 -15.32
C GLY A 75 -18.20 -5.16 -13.92
N LEU A 76 -18.68 -4.35 -12.97
CA LEU A 76 -19.05 -4.91 -11.66
C LEU A 76 -20.32 -5.76 -11.76
N PRO A 77 -20.37 -6.93 -11.11
CA PRO A 77 -21.63 -7.61 -10.81
C PRO A 77 -22.57 -6.64 -10.09
N LYS A 78 -23.85 -6.61 -10.49
CA LYS A 78 -24.84 -5.64 -10.02
C LYS A 78 -24.86 -5.50 -8.48
N LYS A 79 -24.70 -6.63 -7.77
CA LYS A 79 -24.63 -6.72 -6.30
C LYS A 79 -23.58 -5.83 -5.61
N PHE A 80 -22.52 -5.41 -6.31
CA PHE A 80 -21.50 -4.52 -5.75
C PHE A 80 -21.69 -3.05 -6.12
N LYS A 81 -22.56 -2.73 -7.09
CA LYS A 81 -22.89 -1.34 -7.45
C LYS A 81 -23.80 -0.68 -6.41
N ASP A 82 -24.55 -1.49 -5.68
CA ASP A 82 -25.56 -1.03 -4.71
C ASP A 82 -25.00 -0.90 -3.28
N LEU A 83 -23.69 -1.13 -3.08
CA LEU A 83 -23.06 -1.17 -1.75
C LEU A 83 -22.81 0.21 -1.10
N HIS A 84 -23.20 1.31 -1.75
CA HIS A 84 -23.16 2.68 -1.18
C HIS A 84 -24.47 3.10 -0.49
N ARG A 85 -25.28 2.14 -0.04
CA ARG A 85 -26.47 2.40 0.78
C ARG A 85 -26.28 1.86 2.20
N TRP A 86 -25.33 2.46 2.93
CA TRP A 86 -25.29 2.52 4.40
C TRP A 86 -24.56 3.81 4.80
#